data_AF-A0A2N4X9U1-F1
#
_entry.id   AF-A0A2N4X9U1-F1
#
_cell.length_a   1.000
_cell.length_b   1.000
_cell.length_c   1.000
_cell.angle_alpha   90.00
_cell.angle_beta   90.00
_cell.angle_gamma   90.00
#
_symmetry.space_group_name_H-M   'P 1'
#
loop_
_entity.id
_entity.type
_entity.pdbx_description
1 polymer ?
#
loop_
_entity_poly.entity_id
_entity_poly.type
_entity_poly.pdbx_seq_one_letter_code
_entity_poly.pdbx_strand_id
1 'polypeptide(L)' 'MSFQAYIDNIQKKTGKTPEDFKQLAEAKGLLRPDVKAGEIVTWLKADFDLGHGHAMAIYATLNPKHADKLKEKK' A
#
# COMPACT_ATOMS: atom_id res chain seq x y z
N MET A 1 8.11 6.16 14.42
CA MET A 1 8.74 6.17 13.09
C MET A 1 7.84 6.94 12.14
N SER A 2 8.41 7.82 11.29
CA SER A 2 7.63 8.60 10.32
C SER A 2 7.11 7.70 9.19
N PHE A 3 5.98 8.07 8.60
CA PHE A 3 5.45 7.45 7.38
C PHE A 3 6.49 7.41 6.25
N GLN A 4 7.33 8.45 6.15
CA GLN A 4 8.41 8.52 5.17
C GLN A 4 9.42 7.37 5.31
N ALA A 5 9.75 6.97 6.54
CA ALA A 5 10.70 5.88 6.77
C ALA A 5 10.11 4.52 6.34
N TYR A 6 8.79 4.34 6.46
CA TYR A 6 8.12 3.14 5.94
C TYR A 6 8.19 3.08 4.42
N ILE A 7 7.89 4.19 3.73
CA ILE A 7 7.96 4.26 2.26
C ILE A 7 9.39 4.01 1.77
N ASP A 8 10.40 4.61 2.42
CA ASP A 8 11.81 4.41 2.05
C ASP A 8 12.24 2.95 2.21
N ASN A 9 11.84 2.28 3.30
CA ASN A 9 12.10 0.85 3.49
C ASN A 9 11.39 -0.02 2.45
N ILE A 10 10.15 0.32 2.08
CA ILE A 10 9.41 -0.40 1.04
C ILE A 10 10.12 -0.22 -0.30
N GLN A 11 10.52 0.99 -0.67
CA GLN A 11 11.24 1.26 -1.90
C GLN A 11 12.59 0.54 -1.93
N LYS A 12 13.32 0.51 -0.81
CA LYS A 12 14.59 -0.25 -0.71
C LYS A 12 14.39 -1.75 -0.88
N LYS A 13 13.29 -2.32 -0.37
CA LYS A 13 12.99 -3.75 -0.49
C LYS A 13 12.48 -4.15 -1.88
N THR A 14 11.64 -3.31 -2.46
CA THR A 14 10.84 -3.66 -3.64
C THR A 14 11.35 -3.01 -4.91
N GLY A 15 12.17 -1.97 -4.79
CA GLY A 15 12.57 -1.09 -5.89
C GLY A 15 11.42 -0.25 -6.44
N LYS A 16 10.25 -0.22 -5.79
CA LYS A 16 9.02 0.41 -6.27
C LYS A 16 8.62 1.59 -5.40
N THR A 17 8.15 2.64 -6.06
CA THR A 17 7.57 3.80 -5.39
C THR A 17 6.08 3.57 -5.11
N PRO A 18 5.44 4.34 -4.22
CA PRO A 18 3.99 4.28 -4.03
C PRO A 18 3.20 4.48 -5.33
N GLU A 19 3.74 5.27 -6.25
CA GLU A 19 3.14 5.56 -7.56
C GLU A 19 3.24 4.34 -8.51
N ASP A 20 4.36 3.62 -8.50
CA ASP A 20 4.47 2.32 -9.18
C ASP A 20 3.43 1.33 -8.66
N PHE A 21 3.26 1.24 -7.33
CA PHE A 21 2.26 0.35 -6.74
C PHE A 21 0.85 0.72 -7.19
N LYS A 22 0.57 2.00 -7.41
CA LYS A 22 -0.72 2.45 -7.93
C LYS A 22 -0.94 1.97 -9.35
N GLN A 23 0.04 2.14 -10.23
CA GLN A 23 -0.03 1.65 -11.61
C GLN A 23 -0.17 0.11 -11.66
N LEU A 24 0.59 -0.60 -10.82
CA LEU A 24 0.50 -2.07 -10.73
C LEU A 24 -0.85 -2.53 -10.19
N ALA A 25 -1.36 -1.86 -9.15
CA ALA A 25 -2.68 -2.15 -8.61
C ALA A 25 -3.78 -1.87 -9.64
N GLU A 26 -3.68 -0.78 -10.41
CA GLU A 26 -4.60 -0.45 -11.48
C GLU A 26 -4.58 -1.51 -12.58
N ALA A 27 -3.38 -1.88 -13.05
CA ALA A 27 -3.19 -2.92 -14.07
C ALA A 27 -3.73 -4.29 -13.62
N LYS A 28 -3.67 -4.59 -12.32
CA LYS A 28 -4.26 -5.81 -11.73
C LYS A 28 -5.76 -5.69 -11.42
N GLY A 29 -6.38 -4.52 -11.59
CA GLY A 29 -7.77 -4.29 -11.22
C GLY A 29 -8.02 -4.25 -9.70
N LEU A 30 -6.98 -3.95 -8.91
CA LEU A 30 -7.01 -3.83 -7.45
C LEU A 30 -7.39 -2.42 -6.95
N LEU A 31 -7.59 -1.44 -7.84
CA LEU A 31 -8.09 -0.10 -7.49
C LEU A 31 -9.62 0.03 -7.56
N ARG A 32 -10.34 -1.08 -7.70
CA ARG A 32 -11.82 -1.07 -7.72
C ARG A 32 -12.37 -0.82 -6.30
N PRO A 33 -13.53 -0.15 -6.17
CA PRO A 33 -14.13 0.14 -4.87
C PRO A 33 -14.51 -1.11 -4.06
N ASP A 34 -14.71 -2.25 -4.73
CA ASP A 34 -15.02 -3.54 -4.09
C ASP A 34 -13.78 -4.32 -3.63
N VAL A 35 -12.57 -3.85 -3.97
CA VAL A 35 -11.33 -4.55 -3.60
C VAL A 35 -11.09 -4.40 -2.10
N LYS A 36 -10.96 -5.55 -1.43
CA LYS A 36 -10.71 -5.57 0.00
C LYS A 36 -9.23 -5.29 0.28
N ALA A 37 -8.96 -4.62 1.40
CA ALA A 37 -7.60 -4.41 1.89
C ALA A 37 -6.80 -5.73 1.98
N GLY A 38 -7.47 -6.83 2.36
CA GLY A 38 -6.85 -8.16 2.44
C GLY A 38 -6.31 -8.68 1.10
N GLU A 39 -6.95 -8.37 -0.02
CA GLU A 39 -6.45 -8.76 -1.35
C GLU A 39 -5.17 -8.01 -1.71
N ILE A 40 -5.14 -6.70 -1.44
CA ILE A 40 -3.95 -5.87 -1.66
C ILE A 40 -2.81 -6.31 -0.75
N VAL A 41 -3.09 -6.60 0.53
CA VAL A 41 -2.08 -7.10 1.47
C VAL A 41 -1.54 -8.45 1.03
N THR A 42 -2.40 -9.35 0.55
CA THR A 42 -1.98 -10.68 0.07
C THR A 42 -1.12 -10.55 -1.18
N TRP A 43 -1.51 -9.69 -2.13
CA TRP A 43 -0.72 -9.38 -3.31
C TRP A 43 0.65 -8.79 -2.96
N LEU A 44 0.69 -7.77 -2.11
CA LEU A 44 1.94 -7.14 -1.69
C LEU A 44 2.86 -8.08 -0.91
N LYS A 45 2.29 -9.03 -0.17
CA LYS A 45 3.07 -10.08 0.49
C LYS A 45 3.61 -11.10 -0.52
N ALA A 46 2.80 -11.53 -1.49
CA ALA A 46 3.18 -12.54 -2.46
C ALA A 46 4.21 -12.04 -3.49
N ASP A 47 4.04 -10.83 -4.01
CA ASP A 47 4.88 -10.28 -5.08
C ASP A 47 6.12 -9.53 -4.54
N PHE A 48 6.04 -9.00 -3.31
CA PHE A 48 7.03 -8.06 -2.78
C PHE A 48 7.53 -8.38 -1.36
N ASP A 49 7.12 -9.51 -0.79
CA ASP A 49 7.44 -9.93 0.58
C ASP A 49 7.17 -8.84 1.64
N LEU A 50 6.15 -8.01 1.39
CA LEU A 50 5.78 -6.95 2.32
C LEU A 50 4.99 -7.53 3.50
N GLY A 51 5.53 -7.32 4.70
CA GLY A 51 4.81 -7.60 5.94
C GLY A 51 3.55 -6.75 6.06
N HIS A 52 2.59 -7.22 6.88
CA HIS A 52 1.25 -6.64 7.01
C HIS A 52 1.23 -5.11 7.21
N GLY A 53 2.11 -4.57 8.07
CA GLY A 53 2.20 -3.12 8.31
C GLY A 53 2.66 -2.30 7.10
N HIS A 54 3.65 -2.80 6.35
CA HIS A 54 4.13 -2.15 5.13
C HIS A 54 3.07 -2.22 4.02
N ALA A 55 2.40 -3.36 3.88
CA ALA A 55 1.35 -3.54 2.91
C ALA A 55 0.14 -2.61 3.18
N MET A 56 -0.23 -2.42 4.44
CA MET A 56 -1.26 -1.46 4.84
C MET A 56 -0.86 -0.01 4.58
N ALA A 57 0.43 0.33 4.72
CA ALA A 57 0.93 1.66 4.38
C ALA A 57 0.78 1.95 2.88
N ILE A 58 1.12 0.99 2.01
CA ILE A 58 0.88 1.12 0.57
C ILE A 58 -0.61 1.18 0.26
N TYR A 59 -1.43 0.31 0.85
CA TYR A 59 -2.88 0.37 0.66
C TYR A 59 -3.47 1.75 1.02
N ALA A 60 -3.00 2.38 2.09
CA ALA A 60 -3.40 3.74 2.45
C ALA A 60 -2.99 4.80 1.40
N THR A 61 -1.89 4.60 0.67
CA THR A 61 -1.53 5.46 -0.49
C THR A 61 -2.37 5.20 -1.73
N LEU A 62 -2.90 3.98 -1.88
CA LEU A 62 -3.75 3.60 -3.01
C LEU A 62 -5.20 4.04 -2.84
N ASN A 63 -5.72 4.02 -1.60
CA ASN A 63 -7.10 4.36 -1.31
C ASN A 63 -7.21 5.71 -0.57
N PRO A 64 -7.58 6.81 -1.25
CA PRO A 64 -7.71 8.12 -0.61
C PRO A 64 -8.79 8.17 0.47
N LYS A 65 -9.85 7.33 0.40
CA LYS A 65 -10.88 7.26 1.46
C LYS A 65 -10.36 6.65 2.77
N HIS A 66 -9.23 5.94 2.74
CA HIS A 66 -8.56 5.41 3.94
C HIS A 66 -7.44 6.30 4.45
N ALA A 67 -6.87 7.16 3.60
CA ALA A 67 -5.88 8.16 4.02
C ALA A 67 -6.46 9.15 5.04
N ASP A 68 -7.74 9.50 4.93
CA ASP A 68 -8.45 10.35 5.89
C ASP A 68 -8.60 9.71 7.28
N LYS A 69 -8.95 8.41 7.35
CA LYS A 69 -9.15 7.71 8.64
C LYS A 69 -7.87 7.50 9.45
N LEU A 70 -6.70 7.51 8.81
CA LEU A 70 -5.40 7.45 9.52
C LEU A 70 -5.03 8.80 10.18
N LYS A 71 -5.64 9.90 9.75
CA LYS A 71 -5.45 11.24 10.35
C LYS A 71 -6.37 11.51 11.54
N GLU A 72 -7.47 10.77 11.69
CA GLU A 72 -8.46 10.96 12.76
C GLU A 72 -8.11 10.27 14.10
N LYS A 73 -7.02 9.50 14.20
CA LYS A 73 -6.57 8.92 15.48
C LYS A 73 -5.50 9.79 16.19
N LYS A 74 -5.76 11.09 16.31
CA LYS A 74 -4.95 11.99 17.14
C LYS A 74 -5.63 12.27 18.47
#